data_AF-A0A954V7J3-F1
#
_entry.id   AF-A0A954V7J3-F1
#
_cell.length_a   1.000
_cell.length_b   1.000
_cell.length_c   1.000
_cell.angle_alpha   90.00
_cell.angle_beta   90.00
_cell.angle_gamma   90.00
#
_symmetry.space_group_name_H-M   'P 1'
#
loop_
_entity.id
_entity.type
_entity.pdbx_description
1 polymer ?
#
loop_
_entity_poly.entity_id
_entity_poly.type
_entity_poly.pdbx_seq_one_letter_code
_entity_poly.pdbx_strand_id
1 'polypeptide(L)'
;MKRISRIVAEGVLLWICAVGAQNANGQNEDAVNRLRQLRETGESVLQVLTADFGYALSADRDIVRIPPPFPDQRQVYYLAAHPSQARAIPRGPDGMIFFEKEGKLRSWGMTFSGGPDRGYSLSTLLDTATGFKRHEILAPQEVLSMSVPGDWIIREGADPEKLAGQISDILTHEMKIAVKAEIRDVEREVFVATGNYQFTPVDGQEGTDVTITDRGTIRSDSLHIFGSQFDLDSGAGGGSGDLKEMLQWAGNYIHVPIVNDVAEPQPEKLSWRLHGHIDPAKEEGQLTVEQEATVANLAKQTGIQFEKTRRRVRTLVLEKQ
;
A
#
# COMPACT_ATOMS: atom_id res chain seq x y z
N MET A 1 -29.56 22.15 10.15
CA MET A 1 -28.54 21.08 10.31
C MET A 1 -27.08 21.56 10.30
N LYS A 2 -26.69 22.66 9.63
CA LYS A 2 -25.30 23.21 9.64
C LYS A 2 -24.70 23.64 11.00
N ARG A 3 -25.49 23.68 12.08
CA ARG A 3 -25.05 24.18 13.41
C ARG A 3 -24.41 23.10 14.28
N ILE A 4 -24.70 21.82 14.02
CA ILE A 4 -24.19 20.69 14.83
C ILE A 4 -22.79 20.29 14.37
N SER A 5 -22.50 20.26 13.05
CA SER A 5 -21.17 19.89 12.55
C SER A 5 -20.07 20.87 12.97
N ARG A 6 -20.41 22.16 13.12
CA ARG A 6 -19.47 23.20 13.56
C ARG A 6 -19.07 23.07 15.04
N ILE A 7 -20.02 22.70 15.91
CA ILE A 7 -19.77 22.52 17.35
C ILE A 7 -18.87 21.31 17.60
N VAL A 8 -19.06 20.23 16.85
CA VAL A 8 -18.20 19.04 16.93
C VAL A 8 -16.77 19.35 16.46
N ALA A 9 -16.61 20.07 15.35
CA ALA A 9 -15.29 20.41 14.83
C ALA A 9 -14.52 21.36 15.76
N GLU A 10 -15.15 22.44 16.26
CA GLU A 10 -14.51 23.41 17.16
C GLU A 10 -14.19 22.80 18.54
N GLY A 11 -15.06 21.93 19.06
CA GLY A 11 -14.81 21.21 20.33
C GLY A 11 -13.67 20.20 20.25
N VAL A 12 -13.54 19.48 19.13
CA VAL A 12 -12.45 18.52 18.91
C VAL A 12 -11.10 19.23 18.72
N LEU A 13 -11.08 20.35 17.98
CA LEU A 13 -9.86 21.16 17.79
C LEU A 13 -9.32 21.73 19.11
N LEU A 14 -10.19 22.29 19.96
CA LEU A 14 -9.82 22.80 21.29
C LEU A 14 -9.33 21.69 22.23
N TRP A 15 -9.92 20.49 22.15
CA TRP A 15 -9.52 19.34 22.96
C TRP A 15 -8.16 18.76 22.54
N ILE A 16 -7.88 18.66 21.23
CA ILE A 16 -6.61 18.15 20.71
C ILE A 16 -5.42 19.06 21.11
N CYS A 17 -5.62 20.38 21.16
CA CYS A 17 -4.56 21.33 21.55
C CYS A 17 -4.21 21.29 23.06
N ALA A 18 -5.16 20.99 23.95
CA ALA A 18 -4.94 21.02 25.40
C ALA A 18 -4.14 19.81 25.96
N VAL A 19 -3.86 18.81 25.11
CA VAL A 19 -3.49 17.44 25.50
C VAL A 19 -1.95 17.19 25.52
N GLY A 20 -1.15 18.19 25.15
CA GLY A 20 0.29 18.06 24.88
C GLY A 20 1.29 18.04 26.04
N ALA A 21 0.89 18.10 27.32
CA ALA A 21 1.85 18.15 28.42
C ALA A 21 1.42 17.32 29.64
N GLN A 22 2.11 16.20 29.92
CA GLN A 22 2.50 15.66 31.24
C GLN A 22 2.89 14.15 31.19
N ASN A 23 3.97 13.79 31.91
CA ASN A 23 4.52 12.45 32.25
C ASN A 23 4.28 12.19 33.76
N ALA A 24 4.49 11.06 34.44
CA ALA A 24 4.58 9.60 34.22
C ALA A 24 4.49 8.95 35.63
N ASN A 25 3.49 8.08 35.86
CA ASN A 25 3.44 6.98 36.87
C ASN A 25 2.02 6.45 37.20
N GLY A 26 0.96 6.99 36.58
CA GLY A 26 -0.39 6.38 36.52
C GLY A 26 -0.90 6.20 35.08
N GLN A 27 -0.01 6.35 34.09
CA GLN A 27 -0.36 6.79 32.75
C GLN A 27 -0.80 5.70 31.77
N ASN A 28 -0.74 4.41 32.11
CA ASN A 28 -1.06 3.39 31.11
C ASN A 28 -2.56 3.33 30.83
N GLU A 29 -3.40 3.36 31.88
CA GLU A 29 -4.85 3.34 31.71
C GLU A 29 -5.37 4.65 31.10
N ASP A 30 -4.84 5.81 31.53
CA ASP A 30 -5.18 7.12 30.96
C ASP A 30 -4.75 7.25 29.49
N ALA A 31 -3.55 6.78 29.12
CA ALA A 31 -3.09 6.78 27.74
C ALA A 31 -3.92 5.83 26.86
N VAL A 32 -4.26 4.64 27.36
CA VAL A 32 -5.12 3.68 26.66
C VAL A 32 -6.52 4.26 26.47
N ASN A 33 -7.12 4.85 27.51
CA ASN A 33 -8.43 5.50 27.44
C ASN A 33 -8.40 6.70 26.47
N ARG A 34 -7.32 7.49 26.46
CA ARG A 34 -7.12 8.58 25.50
C ARG A 34 -7.02 8.08 24.06
N LEU A 35 -6.26 7.02 23.81
CA LEU A 35 -6.18 6.40 22.48
C LEU A 35 -7.53 5.86 22.03
N ARG A 36 -8.32 5.30 22.94
CA ARG A 36 -9.70 4.86 22.67
C ARG A 36 -10.59 6.04 22.27
N GLN A 37 -10.59 7.13 23.04
CA GLN A 37 -11.37 8.34 22.73
C GLN A 37 -10.98 8.96 21.39
N LEU A 38 -9.68 8.99 21.07
CA LEU A 38 -9.19 9.48 19.78
C LEU A 38 -9.67 8.61 18.61
N ARG A 39 -9.70 7.29 18.79
CA ARG A 39 -10.24 6.36 17.78
C ARG A 39 -11.74 6.55 17.59
N GLU A 40 -12.51 6.60 18.66
CA GLU A 40 -13.96 6.85 18.62
C GLU A 40 -14.29 8.19 17.95
N THR A 41 -13.48 9.22 18.23
CA THR A 41 -13.56 10.52 17.56
C THR A 41 -13.28 10.38 16.07
N GLY A 42 -12.20 9.69 15.69
CA GLY A 42 -11.85 9.44 14.29
C GLY A 42 -12.97 8.71 13.53
N GLU A 43 -13.55 7.66 14.10
CA GLU A 43 -14.67 6.92 13.51
C GLU A 43 -15.91 7.80 13.33
N SER A 44 -16.24 8.61 14.34
CA SER A 44 -17.36 9.55 14.26
C SER A 44 -17.15 10.58 13.15
N VAL A 45 -15.91 11.06 12.95
CA VAL A 45 -15.59 12.00 11.88
C VAL A 45 -15.66 11.34 10.50
N LEU A 46 -15.24 10.07 10.36
CA LEU A 46 -15.42 9.33 9.10
C LEU A 46 -16.89 9.19 8.71
N GLN A 47 -17.79 8.97 9.67
CA GLN A 47 -19.23 8.94 9.41
C GLN A 47 -19.72 10.29 8.86
N VAL A 48 -19.22 11.40 9.42
CA VAL A 48 -19.53 12.75 8.91
C VAL A 48 -18.99 12.93 7.48
N LEU A 49 -17.74 12.52 7.20
CA LEU A 49 -17.17 12.58 5.85
C LEU A 49 -17.98 11.79 4.83
N THR A 50 -18.45 10.60 5.23
CA THR A 50 -19.27 9.71 4.40
C THR A 50 -20.64 10.33 4.12
N ALA A 51 -21.32 10.83 5.16
CA ALA A 51 -22.69 11.35 5.06
C ALA A 51 -22.79 12.71 4.38
N ASP A 52 -21.84 13.61 4.65
CA ASP A 52 -21.96 15.03 4.29
C ASP A 52 -21.01 15.46 3.16
N PHE A 53 -19.93 14.70 2.90
CA PHE A 53 -18.84 15.14 2.02
C PHE A 53 -18.49 14.16 0.89
N GLY A 54 -19.30 13.14 0.67
CA GLY A 54 -19.16 12.24 -0.47
C GLY A 54 -18.02 11.22 -0.35
N TYR A 55 -17.47 10.98 0.86
CA TYR A 55 -16.53 9.88 1.11
C TYR A 55 -17.29 8.54 1.16
N ALA A 56 -18.04 8.22 0.13
CA ALA A 56 -18.86 7.03 0.03
C ALA A 56 -18.84 6.52 -1.42
N LEU A 57 -18.93 5.21 -1.59
CA LEU A 57 -19.11 4.62 -2.91
C LEU A 57 -20.60 4.48 -3.23
N SER A 58 -20.99 4.77 -4.46
CA SER A 58 -22.31 4.38 -4.98
C SER A 58 -22.34 2.88 -5.28
N ALA A 59 -23.53 2.30 -5.47
CA ALA A 59 -23.69 0.86 -5.68
C ALA A 59 -22.99 0.34 -6.96
N ASP A 60 -22.81 1.20 -7.97
CA ASP A 60 -22.20 0.91 -9.26
C ASP A 60 -20.70 1.25 -9.34
N ARG A 61 -20.16 1.95 -8.33
CA ARG A 61 -18.76 2.37 -8.28
C ARG A 61 -17.96 1.56 -7.26
N ASP A 62 -16.75 1.20 -7.65
CA ASP A 62 -15.75 0.56 -6.79
C ASP A 62 -14.61 1.52 -6.46
N ILE A 63 -14.53 2.65 -7.15
CA ILE A 63 -13.61 3.72 -6.83
C ILE A 63 -14.24 5.09 -7.07
N VAL A 64 -13.96 6.01 -6.16
CA VAL A 64 -14.26 7.44 -6.30
C VAL A 64 -13.08 8.28 -5.84
N ARG A 65 -12.91 9.43 -6.48
CA ARG A 65 -11.93 10.45 -6.14
C ARG A 65 -12.64 11.64 -5.50
N ILE A 66 -12.09 12.13 -4.40
CA ILE A 66 -12.51 13.38 -3.76
C ILE A 66 -11.43 14.43 -4.05
N PRO A 67 -11.67 15.39 -4.95
CA PRO A 67 -10.66 16.38 -5.31
C PRO A 67 -10.49 17.44 -4.20
N PRO A 68 -9.31 18.09 -4.10
CA PRO A 68 -9.17 19.28 -3.28
C PRO A 68 -10.04 20.45 -3.81
N PRO A 69 -10.39 21.44 -2.97
CA PRO A 69 -10.05 21.55 -1.55
C PRO A 69 -10.84 20.55 -0.69
N PHE A 70 -10.16 19.97 0.30
CA PHE A 70 -10.77 19.00 1.22
C PHE A 70 -11.62 19.70 2.29
N PRO A 71 -12.67 19.04 2.81
CA PRO A 71 -13.45 19.58 3.93
C PRO A 71 -12.61 19.61 5.22
N ASP A 72 -12.85 20.59 6.10
CA ASP A 72 -12.11 20.74 7.38
C ASP A 72 -12.18 19.48 8.25
N GLN A 73 -13.29 18.74 8.17
CA GLN A 73 -13.50 17.47 8.87
C GLN A 73 -12.44 16.42 8.51
N ARG A 74 -11.89 16.47 7.29
CA ARG A 74 -10.81 15.59 6.87
C ARG A 74 -9.54 15.84 7.68
N GLN A 75 -9.24 17.10 8.01
CA GLN A 75 -8.13 17.44 8.90
C GLN A 75 -8.39 16.99 10.33
N VAL A 76 -9.62 17.17 10.83
CA VAL A 76 -10.02 16.69 12.17
C VAL A 76 -9.84 15.17 12.27
N TYR A 77 -10.25 14.42 11.24
CA TYR A 77 -10.03 12.97 11.16
C TYR A 77 -8.55 12.63 11.27
N TYR A 78 -7.70 13.26 10.47
CA TYR A 78 -6.26 13.01 10.48
C TYR A 78 -5.62 13.26 11.86
N LEU A 79 -5.93 14.40 12.49
CA LEU A 79 -5.41 14.75 13.81
C LEU A 79 -5.83 13.75 14.90
N ALA A 80 -7.06 13.25 14.83
CA ALA A 80 -7.60 12.29 15.80
C ALA A 80 -7.08 10.87 15.56
N ALA A 81 -7.10 10.40 14.31
CA ALA A 81 -6.77 9.01 13.97
C ALA A 81 -5.27 8.74 13.90
N HIS A 82 -4.44 9.77 13.63
CA HIS A 82 -3.00 9.63 13.44
C HIS A 82 -2.19 10.63 14.29
N PRO A 83 -2.35 10.64 15.63
CA PRO A 83 -1.82 11.70 16.50
C PRO A 83 -0.28 11.81 16.49
N SER A 84 0.44 10.69 16.35
CA SER A 84 1.91 10.72 16.26
C SER A 84 2.38 11.41 14.98
N GLN A 85 1.79 11.06 13.84
CA GLN A 85 2.10 11.64 12.54
C GLN A 85 1.63 13.09 12.46
N ALA A 86 0.46 13.40 13.01
CA ALA A 86 -0.08 14.75 13.13
C ALA A 86 0.84 15.70 13.91
N ARG A 87 1.54 15.23 14.94
CA ARG A 87 2.56 16.03 15.64
C ARG A 87 3.76 16.35 14.75
N ALA A 88 4.20 15.40 13.93
CA ALA A 88 5.32 15.59 13.02
C ALA A 88 4.95 16.43 11.80
N ILE A 89 3.73 16.28 11.29
CA ILE A 89 3.21 16.95 10.09
C ILE A 89 1.81 17.51 10.39
N PRO A 90 1.71 18.67 11.09
CA PRO A 90 0.42 19.23 11.50
C PRO A 90 -0.48 19.68 10.35
N ARG A 91 0.11 20.01 9.19
CA ARG A 91 -0.63 20.43 7.98
C ARG A 91 -1.53 19.34 7.39
N GLY A 92 -1.33 18.07 7.76
CA GLY A 92 -2.04 16.94 7.20
C GLY A 92 -1.46 16.40 5.89
N PRO A 93 -2.00 15.26 5.42
CA PRO A 93 -1.58 14.65 4.17
C PRO A 93 -2.11 15.40 2.95
N ASP A 94 -1.41 15.30 1.82
CA ASP A 94 -1.83 15.87 0.56
C ASP A 94 -2.88 15.01 -0.16
N GLY A 95 -2.97 13.72 0.19
CA GLY A 95 -4.01 12.79 -0.22
C GLY A 95 -4.07 11.59 0.72
N MET A 96 -5.24 10.98 0.85
CA MET A 96 -5.49 9.76 1.62
C MET A 96 -6.11 8.68 0.74
N ILE A 97 -5.79 7.42 0.99
CA ILE A 97 -6.50 6.27 0.42
C ILE A 97 -7.29 5.60 1.54
N PHE A 98 -8.57 5.34 1.27
CA PHE A 98 -9.46 4.57 2.13
C PHE A 98 -9.92 3.31 1.41
N PHE A 99 -9.93 2.19 2.11
CA PHE A 99 -10.69 1.03 1.69
C PHE A 99 -12.07 1.04 2.34
N GLU A 100 -13.09 0.78 1.54
CA GLU A 100 -14.48 0.66 1.96
C GLU A 100 -14.89 -0.82 1.97
N LYS A 101 -15.43 -1.26 3.10
CA LYS A 101 -16.07 -2.57 3.24
C LYS A 101 -17.35 -2.46 4.07
N GLU A 102 -18.45 -2.96 3.51
CA GLU A 102 -19.76 -2.99 4.19
C GLU A 102 -20.22 -1.62 4.72
N GLY A 103 -19.99 -0.57 3.94
CA GLY A 103 -20.31 0.83 4.26
C GLY A 103 -19.32 1.50 5.20
N LYS A 104 -18.21 0.84 5.57
CA LYS A 104 -17.23 1.37 6.53
C LYS A 104 -15.90 1.69 5.85
N LEU A 105 -15.42 2.91 6.06
CA LEU A 105 -14.10 3.34 5.62
C LEU A 105 -13.01 2.91 6.60
N ARG A 106 -11.89 2.45 6.05
CA ARG A 106 -10.63 2.22 6.76
C ARG A 106 -9.52 2.98 6.05
N SER A 107 -8.84 3.87 6.78
CA SER A 107 -7.64 4.54 6.27
C SER A 107 -6.57 3.49 5.96
N TRP A 108 -6.00 3.57 4.76
CA TRP A 108 -5.00 2.65 4.24
C TRP A 108 -3.65 3.34 4.06
N GLY A 109 -3.66 4.49 3.40
CA GLY A 109 -2.45 5.20 3.04
C GLY A 109 -2.61 6.70 3.12
N MET A 110 -1.48 7.38 3.28
CA MET A 110 -1.37 8.84 3.23
C MET A 110 -0.14 9.23 2.44
N THR A 111 -0.21 10.34 1.70
CA THR A 111 0.95 10.94 1.05
C THR A 111 1.17 12.38 1.53
N PHE A 112 2.42 12.82 1.56
CA PHE A 112 2.85 14.14 2.05
C PHE A 112 3.78 14.85 1.04
N SER A 113 3.50 14.68 -0.25
CA SER A 113 4.27 15.14 -1.42
C SER A 113 4.53 16.66 -1.54
N GLY A 114 4.04 17.48 -0.62
CA GLY A 114 4.39 18.90 -0.49
C GLY A 114 3.34 19.88 -1.04
N GLY A 115 2.05 19.55 -0.94
CA GLY A 115 0.94 20.44 -1.26
C GLY A 115 -0.27 19.72 -1.87
N PRO A 116 -1.48 20.30 -1.83
CA PRO A 116 -2.73 19.63 -2.23
C PRO A 116 -2.84 19.33 -3.73
N ASP A 117 -2.09 20.05 -4.57
CA ASP A 117 -1.98 19.75 -6.00
C ASP A 117 -1.05 18.56 -6.28
N ARG A 118 -0.39 18.05 -5.24
CA ARG A 118 0.48 16.88 -5.29
C ARG A 118 -0.23 15.72 -4.62
N GLY A 119 -0.42 14.62 -5.34
CA GLY A 119 -1.10 13.43 -4.86
C GLY A 119 -0.17 12.24 -4.75
N TYR A 120 -0.80 11.07 -4.89
CA TYR A 120 -0.09 9.85 -5.23
C TYR A 120 0.47 9.94 -6.64
N SER A 121 1.50 9.15 -6.93
CA SER A 121 1.80 8.84 -8.33
C SER A 121 0.70 7.93 -8.88
N LEU A 122 0.43 8.01 -10.19
CA LEU A 122 -0.51 7.08 -10.83
C LEU A 122 -0.09 5.62 -10.59
N SER A 123 1.22 5.32 -10.65
CA SER A 123 1.73 3.98 -10.33
C SER A 123 1.32 3.51 -8.94
N THR A 124 1.43 4.37 -7.92
CA THR A 124 1.07 4.01 -6.54
C THR A 124 -0.43 3.81 -6.39
N LEU A 125 -1.23 4.64 -7.05
CA LEU A 125 -2.69 4.47 -7.06
C LEU A 125 -3.09 3.15 -7.71
N LEU A 126 -2.52 2.82 -8.88
CA LEU A 126 -2.80 1.57 -9.58
C LEU A 126 -2.42 0.35 -8.76
N ASP A 127 -1.21 0.32 -8.17
CA ASP A 127 -0.77 -0.76 -7.28
C ASP A 127 -1.74 -0.92 -6.11
N THR A 128 -2.04 0.18 -5.42
CA THR A 128 -2.92 0.14 -4.24
C THR A 128 -4.34 -0.29 -4.58
N ALA A 129 -4.91 0.21 -5.69
CA ALA A 129 -6.30 -0.07 -6.05
C ALA A 129 -6.46 -1.46 -6.65
N THR A 130 -5.60 -1.83 -7.59
CA THR A 130 -5.79 -3.03 -8.42
C THR A 130 -4.98 -4.24 -7.94
N GLY A 131 -3.99 -4.03 -7.07
CA GLY A 131 -3.04 -5.04 -6.62
C GLY A 131 -1.92 -5.34 -7.62
N PHE A 132 -1.94 -4.76 -8.83
CA PHE A 132 -0.88 -4.91 -9.82
C PHE A 132 0.35 -4.13 -9.39
N LYS A 133 1.44 -4.83 -9.08
CA LYS A 133 2.70 -4.19 -8.71
C LYS A 133 3.30 -3.44 -9.88
N ARG A 134 4.21 -2.50 -9.61
CA ARG A 134 4.82 -1.64 -10.63
C ARG A 134 5.34 -2.41 -11.84
N HIS A 135 5.96 -3.58 -11.60
CA HIS A 135 6.50 -4.43 -12.65
C HIS A 135 5.43 -5.12 -13.51
N GLU A 136 4.18 -5.22 -13.04
CA GLU A 136 3.01 -5.77 -13.72
C GLU A 136 2.19 -4.68 -14.46
N ILE A 137 2.65 -3.43 -14.42
CA ILE A 137 2.03 -2.30 -15.11
C ILE A 137 2.90 -1.90 -16.31
N LEU A 138 2.30 -1.86 -17.50
CA LEU A 138 2.95 -1.43 -18.73
C LEU A 138 2.41 -0.04 -19.14
N ALA A 139 3.23 0.98 -18.95
CA ALA A 139 2.93 2.35 -19.36
C ALA A 139 4.22 3.17 -19.45
N PRO A 140 4.24 4.28 -20.22
CA PRO A 140 5.38 5.21 -20.20
C PRO A 140 5.66 5.71 -18.78
N GLN A 141 6.94 5.77 -18.39
CA GLN A 141 7.33 6.18 -17.03
C GLN A 141 6.80 7.58 -16.67
N GLU A 142 6.75 8.49 -17.63
CA GLU A 142 6.15 9.81 -17.49
C GLU A 142 4.67 9.78 -17.11
N VAL A 143 3.90 8.79 -17.59
CA VAL A 143 2.49 8.56 -17.23
C VAL A 143 2.39 7.99 -15.81
N LEU A 144 3.21 6.99 -15.49
CA LEU A 144 3.23 6.36 -14.16
C LEU A 144 3.62 7.32 -13.05
N SER A 145 4.52 8.27 -13.35
CA SER A 145 4.97 9.31 -12.43
C SER A 145 4.01 10.49 -12.28
N MET A 146 2.91 10.54 -13.05
CA MET A 146 1.95 11.65 -12.94
C MET A 146 1.33 11.71 -11.56
N SER A 147 1.19 12.94 -11.05
CA SER A 147 0.49 13.22 -9.79
C SER A 147 -1.02 13.10 -9.98
N VAL A 148 -1.67 12.30 -9.13
CA VAL A 148 -3.12 12.12 -9.09
C VAL A 148 -3.70 12.67 -7.76
N PRO A 149 -3.84 14.00 -7.61
CA PRO A 149 -4.28 14.63 -6.36
C PRO A 149 -5.72 14.28 -5.98
N GLY A 150 -5.97 14.20 -4.68
CA GLY A 150 -7.27 13.87 -4.12
C GLY A 150 -7.18 12.77 -3.07
N ASP A 151 -8.27 12.61 -2.31
CA ASP A 151 -8.48 11.41 -1.52
C ASP A 151 -9.19 10.35 -2.39
N TRP A 152 -8.86 9.07 -2.19
CA TRP A 152 -9.38 7.96 -2.98
C TRP A 152 -10.08 6.96 -2.08
N ILE A 153 -11.32 6.62 -2.41
CA ILE A 153 -12.09 5.61 -1.71
C ILE A 153 -12.25 4.42 -2.66
N ILE A 154 -11.83 3.23 -2.20
CA ILE A 154 -11.73 2.03 -3.02
C ILE A 154 -12.49 0.90 -2.32
N ARG A 155 -13.34 0.17 -3.04
CA ARG A 155 -14.06 -0.99 -2.50
C ARG A 155 -13.08 -2.13 -2.26
N GLU A 156 -13.04 -2.64 -1.04
CA GLU A 156 -12.17 -3.76 -0.69
C GLU A 156 -12.60 -5.03 -1.45
N GLY A 157 -11.64 -5.67 -2.12
CA GLY A 157 -11.88 -6.88 -2.90
C GLY A 157 -12.63 -6.67 -4.22
N ALA A 158 -12.75 -5.43 -4.70
CA ALA A 158 -13.32 -5.17 -6.02
C ALA A 158 -12.49 -5.80 -7.14
N ASP A 159 -13.17 -6.10 -8.24
CA ASP A 159 -12.56 -6.67 -9.43
C ASP A 159 -11.52 -5.69 -10.03
N PRO A 160 -10.24 -6.09 -10.16
CA PRO A 160 -9.20 -5.25 -10.74
C PRO A 160 -9.52 -4.74 -12.15
N GLU A 161 -10.27 -5.49 -12.97
CA GLU A 161 -10.64 -5.09 -14.33
C GLU A 161 -11.62 -3.92 -14.32
N LYS A 162 -12.63 -4.01 -13.44
CA LYS A 162 -13.59 -2.92 -13.22
C LYS A 162 -12.91 -1.70 -12.62
N LEU A 163 -11.99 -1.88 -11.66
CA LEU A 163 -11.22 -0.78 -11.08
C LEU A 163 -10.34 -0.08 -12.13
N ALA A 164 -9.63 -0.83 -12.97
CA ALA A 164 -8.82 -0.27 -14.05
C ALA A 164 -9.67 0.61 -14.98
N GLY A 165 -10.84 0.12 -15.41
CA GLY A 165 -11.79 0.89 -16.21
C GLY A 165 -12.26 2.17 -15.51
N GLN A 166 -12.68 2.08 -14.25
CA GLN A 166 -13.17 3.25 -13.50
C GLN A 166 -12.07 4.28 -13.20
N ILE A 167 -10.83 3.85 -12.98
CA ILE A 167 -9.67 4.74 -12.89
C ILE A 167 -9.47 5.46 -14.22
N SER A 168 -9.52 4.73 -15.33
CA SER A 168 -9.44 5.29 -16.68
C SER A 168 -10.47 6.40 -16.91
N ASP A 169 -11.72 6.16 -16.49
CA ASP A 169 -12.82 7.12 -16.60
C ASP A 169 -12.54 8.38 -15.76
N ILE A 170 -12.09 8.23 -14.51
CA ILE A 170 -11.77 9.36 -13.62
C ILE A 170 -10.63 10.19 -14.22
N LEU A 171 -9.55 9.53 -14.65
CA LEU A 171 -8.40 10.20 -15.27
C LEU A 171 -8.82 10.99 -16.51
N THR A 172 -9.65 10.40 -17.37
CA THR A 172 -10.09 11.04 -18.61
C THR A 172 -11.07 12.18 -18.34
N HIS A 173 -12.14 11.93 -17.57
CA HIS A 173 -13.25 12.86 -17.46
C HIS A 173 -13.05 13.93 -16.40
N GLU A 174 -12.45 13.59 -15.26
CA GLU A 174 -12.23 14.55 -14.16
C GLU A 174 -10.86 15.22 -14.25
N MET A 175 -9.83 14.48 -14.68
CA MET A 175 -8.44 14.97 -14.69
C MET A 175 -7.94 15.40 -16.07
N LYS A 176 -8.68 15.11 -17.13
CA LYS A 176 -8.30 15.42 -18.53
C LYS A 176 -6.99 14.74 -18.95
N ILE A 177 -6.69 13.58 -18.36
CA ILE A 177 -5.57 12.72 -18.72
C ILE A 177 -6.13 11.62 -19.63
N ALA A 178 -5.91 11.75 -20.93
CA ALA A 178 -6.42 10.82 -21.94
C ALA A 178 -5.63 9.50 -21.93
N VAL A 179 -6.09 8.57 -21.08
CA VAL A 179 -5.49 7.23 -20.95
C VAL A 179 -6.59 6.17 -20.89
N LYS A 180 -6.31 5.02 -21.52
CA LYS A 180 -7.09 3.79 -21.41
C LYS A 180 -6.33 2.78 -20.57
N ALA A 181 -6.93 2.29 -19.50
CA ALA A 181 -6.38 1.20 -18.69
C ALA A 181 -7.09 -0.12 -19.03
N GLU A 182 -6.34 -1.18 -19.29
CA GLU A 182 -6.86 -2.50 -19.64
C GLU A 182 -5.96 -3.61 -19.08
N ILE A 183 -6.55 -4.66 -18.51
CA ILE A 183 -5.80 -5.84 -18.10
C ILE A 183 -5.83 -6.86 -19.23
N ARG A 184 -4.65 -7.32 -19.66
CA ARG A 184 -4.50 -8.34 -20.70
C ARG A 184 -3.26 -9.19 -20.48
N ASP A 185 -3.23 -10.37 -21.09
CA ASP A 185 -2.05 -11.23 -21.09
C ASP A 185 -1.00 -10.70 -22.06
N VAL A 186 0.17 -10.36 -21.53
CA VAL A 186 1.31 -9.87 -22.32
C VAL A 186 2.47 -10.85 -22.20
N GLU A 187 3.09 -11.19 -23.32
CA GLU A 187 4.31 -12.00 -23.30
C GLU A 187 5.48 -11.17 -22.76
N ARG A 188 6.06 -11.62 -21.64
CA ARG A 188 7.15 -10.94 -20.97
C ARG A 188 8.21 -11.93 -20.52
N GLU A 189 9.41 -11.40 -20.36
CA GLU A 189 10.45 -12.08 -19.60
C GLU A 189 10.06 -12.12 -18.12
N VAL A 190 10.16 -13.29 -17.52
CA VAL A 190 9.77 -13.57 -16.13
C VAL A 190 10.76 -14.53 -15.49
N PHE A 191 10.76 -14.58 -14.16
CA PHE A 191 11.25 -15.74 -13.44
C PHE A 191 10.08 -16.69 -13.13
N VAL A 192 10.30 -17.99 -13.26
CA VAL A 192 9.35 -19.03 -12.80
C VAL A 192 9.95 -19.69 -11.57
N ALA A 193 9.26 -19.54 -10.44
CA ALA A 193 9.60 -20.16 -9.18
C ALA A 193 9.03 -21.59 -9.14
N THR A 194 9.88 -22.60 -8.96
CA THR A 194 9.49 -24.03 -8.96
C THR A 194 10.18 -24.80 -7.83
N GLY A 195 9.71 -26.02 -7.55
CA GLY A 195 10.30 -26.91 -6.55
C GLY A 195 9.43 -27.03 -5.29
N ASN A 196 10.04 -27.41 -4.17
CA ASN A 196 9.36 -27.54 -2.89
C ASN A 196 9.90 -26.50 -1.92
N TYR A 197 9.01 -25.85 -1.17
CA TYR A 197 9.42 -24.87 -0.18
C TYR A 197 10.10 -25.55 1.01
N GLN A 198 11.31 -25.12 1.32
CA GLN A 198 12.06 -25.49 2.52
C GLN A 198 12.82 -24.27 3.04
N PHE A 199 12.33 -23.71 4.14
CA PHE A 199 12.93 -22.52 4.72
C PHE A 199 14.31 -22.79 5.32
N THR A 200 15.26 -21.90 5.00
CA THR A 200 16.60 -21.80 5.57
C THR A 200 16.88 -20.33 5.89
N PRO A 201 17.07 -19.93 7.15
CA PRO A 201 17.32 -18.54 7.49
C PRO A 201 18.66 -18.06 6.93
N VAL A 202 18.78 -16.75 6.72
CA VAL A 202 20.07 -16.11 6.44
C VAL A 202 20.98 -16.27 7.66
N ASP A 203 22.27 -16.53 7.42
CA ASP A 203 23.27 -16.68 8.47
C ASP A 203 23.22 -15.50 9.46
N GLY A 204 23.09 -15.83 10.75
CA GLY A 204 23.03 -14.84 11.83
C GLY A 204 21.69 -14.13 12.00
N GLN A 205 20.62 -14.55 11.31
CA GLN A 205 19.26 -14.04 11.52
C GLN A 205 18.38 -15.03 12.28
N GLU A 206 17.39 -14.49 13.01
CA GLU A 206 16.30 -15.31 13.55
C GLU A 206 15.44 -15.82 12.38
N GLY A 207 15.17 -17.12 12.36
CA GLY A 207 14.41 -17.72 11.25
C GLY A 207 12.91 -17.48 11.30
N THR A 208 12.38 -16.91 12.37
CA THR A 208 10.92 -16.77 12.53
C THR A 208 10.55 -15.42 13.09
N ASP A 209 9.61 -14.73 12.46
CA ASP A 209 8.94 -13.59 13.06
C ASP A 209 7.74 -14.06 13.90
N VAL A 210 7.50 -13.34 15.00
CA VAL A 210 6.39 -13.61 15.92
C VAL A 210 5.43 -12.42 15.92
N THR A 211 4.23 -12.64 15.40
CA THR A 211 3.14 -11.65 15.44
C THR A 211 2.13 -12.03 16.51
N ILE A 212 1.91 -11.14 17.49
CA ILE A 212 0.85 -11.32 18.49
C ILE A 212 -0.41 -10.60 17.99
N THR A 213 -1.49 -11.35 17.84
CA THR A 213 -2.81 -10.85 17.44
C THR A 213 -3.83 -11.07 18.55
N ASP A 214 -5.01 -10.48 18.43
CA ASP A 214 -6.18 -10.78 19.26
C ASP A 214 -6.60 -12.26 19.19
N ARG A 215 -6.24 -12.94 18.10
CA ARG A 215 -6.51 -14.37 17.85
C ARG A 215 -5.37 -15.30 18.29
N GLY A 216 -4.29 -14.75 18.85
CA GLY A 216 -3.14 -15.52 19.35
C GLY A 216 -1.82 -15.20 18.66
N THR A 217 -0.81 -16.02 18.94
CA THR A 217 0.56 -15.87 18.43
C THR A 217 0.72 -16.59 17.10
N ILE A 218 1.07 -15.84 16.06
CA ILE A 218 1.37 -16.36 14.73
C ILE A 218 2.89 -16.35 14.54
N ARG A 219 3.46 -17.49 14.13
CA ARG A 219 4.86 -17.59 13.72
C ARG A 219 4.92 -17.72 12.20
N SER A 220 5.81 -16.97 11.59
CA SER A 220 6.05 -17.03 10.14
C SER A 220 7.54 -17.09 9.87
N ASP A 221 7.94 -17.79 8.82
CA ASP A 221 9.31 -17.77 8.33
C ASP A 221 9.66 -16.33 7.89
N SER A 222 10.83 -15.84 8.33
CA SER A 222 11.29 -14.48 8.05
C SER A 222 12.26 -14.47 6.89
N LEU A 223 11.80 -13.98 5.74
CA LEU A 223 12.59 -13.89 4.51
C LEU A 223 13.22 -12.51 4.34
N HIS A 224 14.40 -12.50 3.73
CA HIS A 224 15.11 -11.29 3.39
C HIS A 224 15.24 -11.18 1.87
N ILE A 225 14.69 -10.12 1.29
CA ILE A 225 14.76 -9.82 -0.15
C ILE A 225 15.88 -8.79 -0.35
N PHE A 226 16.97 -9.20 -1.00
CA PHE A 226 18.14 -8.38 -1.22
C PHE A 226 18.98 -8.87 -2.40
N GLY A 227 19.61 -7.92 -3.10
CA GLY A 227 20.55 -8.20 -4.19
C GLY A 227 21.93 -8.63 -3.69
N SER A 228 22.99 -7.98 -4.17
CA SER A 228 24.38 -8.33 -3.83
C SER A 228 24.77 -7.97 -2.39
N GLN A 229 24.06 -7.02 -1.77
CA GLN A 229 24.37 -6.52 -0.44
C GLN A 229 23.21 -6.78 0.52
N PHE A 230 23.53 -7.40 1.67
CA PHE A 230 22.62 -7.55 2.78
C PHE A 230 22.97 -6.52 3.85
N ASP A 231 22.05 -5.57 4.08
CA ASP A 231 22.21 -4.53 5.09
C ASP A 231 21.05 -4.56 6.09
N LEU A 232 21.36 -5.02 7.30
CA LEU A 232 20.41 -5.13 8.41
C LEU A 232 19.91 -3.77 8.91
N ASP A 233 20.73 -2.73 8.79
CA ASP A 233 20.46 -1.41 9.36
C ASP A 233 19.82 -0.45 8.35
N SER A 234 19.63 -0.88 7.09
CA SER A 234 19.09 -0.04 6.01
C SER A 234 17.64 0.45 6.19
N GLY A 235 16.98 0.13 7.31
CA GLY A 235 15.59 0.51 7.55
C GLY A 235 14.68 -0.20 6.57
N ALA A 236 14.64 -1.54 6.66
CA ALA A 236 13.90 -2.36 5.72
C ALA A 236 12.39 -2.11 5.81
N GLY A 237 11.78 -1.69 4.69
CA GLY A 237 10.36 -1.92 4.46
C GLY A 237 10.07 -3.43 4.38
N GLY A 238 8.82 -3.82 4.20
CA GLY A 238 8.49 -5.24 4.16
C GLY A 238 7.00 -5.51 4.17
N GLY A 239 6.66 -6.77 4.36
CA GLY A 239 5.29 -7.25 4.39
C GLY A 239 5.17 -8.62 5.03
N SER A 240 3.95 -9.13 5.06
CA SER A 240 3.63 -10.50 5.47
C SER A 240 2.42 -10.97 4.70
N GLY A 241 2.38 -12.24 4.35
CA GLY A 241 1.37 -12.81 3.46
C GLY A 241 1.72 -14.26 3.10
N ASP A 242 1.15 -14.77 2.02
CA ASP A 242 1.48 -16.10 1.50
C ASP A 242 2.73 -16.07 0.58
N LEU A 243 3.12 -17.23 0.06
CA LEU A 243 4.24 -17.35 -0.88
C LEU A 243 4.02 -16.52 -2.15
N LYS A 244 2.79 -16.48 -2.67
CA LYS A 244 2.46 -15.73 -3.88
C LYS A 244 2.67 -14.24 -3.67
N GLU A 245 2.18 -13.69 -2.57
CA GLU A 245 2.36 -12.28 -2.22
C GLU A 245 3.85 -11.95 -2.04
N MET A 246 4.60 -12.82 -1.34
CA MET A 246 6.06 -12.65 -1.19
C MET A 246 6.77 -12.56 -2.55
N LEU A 247 6.44 -13.46 -3.49
CA LEU A 247 7.02 -13.45 -4.83
C LEU A 247 6.62 -12.22 -5.65
N GLN A 248 5.42 -11.67 -5.45
CA GLN A 248 5.02 -10.38 -6.05
C GLN A 248 5.85 -9.22 -5.48
N TRP A 249 6.14 -9.21 -4.19
CA TRP A 249 7.02 -8.22 -3.58
C TRP A 249 8.46 -8.35 -4.06
N ALA A 250 8.98 -9.57 -4.17
CA ALA A 250 10.29 -9.83 -4.77
C ALA A 250 10.35 -9.37 -6.23
N GLY A 251 9.33 -9.69 -7.03
CA GLY A 251 9.21 -9.22 -8.41
C GLY A 251 9.14 -7.69 -8.53
N ASN A 252 8.48 -7.03 -7.57
CA ASN A 252 8.45 -5.57 -7.49
C ASN A 252 9.81 -4.97 -7.14
N TYR A 253 10.53 -5.61 -6.22
CA TYR A 253 11.88 -5.21 -5.83
C TYR A 253 12.88 -5.32 -6.99
N ILE A 254 12.79 -6.39 -7.79
CA ILE A 254 13.67 -6.61 -8.95
C ILE A 254 13.11 -6.06 -10.27
N HIS A 255 11.91 -5.48 -10.29
CA HIS A 255 11.22 -5.01 -11.50
C HIS A 255 10.96 -6.08 -12.59
N VAL A 256 10.83 -7.36 -12.22
CA VAL A 256 10.59 -8.49 -13.13
C VAL A 256 9.52 -9.39 -12.55
N PRO A 257 8.47 -9.79 -13.30
CA PRO A 257 7.45 -10.70 -12.78
C PRO A 257 8.04 -12.04 -12.35
N ILE A 258 7.53 -12.56 -11.24
CA ILE A 258 7.84 -13.91 -10.75
C ILE A 258 6.56 -14.74 -10.75
N VAL A 259 6.52 -15.77 -11.58
CA VAL A 259 5.41 -16.73 -11.67
C VAL A 259 5.59 -17.81 -10.62
N ASN A 260 4.56 -18.05 -9.80
CA ASN A 260 4.57 -19.08 -8.77
C ASN A 260 4.08 -20.43 -9.33
N ASP A 261 5.02 -21.33 -9.66
CA ASP A 261 4.79 -22.73 -10.05
C ASP A 261 5.37 -23.68 -8.97
N VAL A 262 5.43 -23.23 -7.71
CA VAL A 262 5.95 -24.01 -6.58
C VAL A 262 4.95 -25.10 -6.19
N ALA A 263 5.43 -26.30 -5.91
CA ALA A 263 4.59 -27.43 -5.54
C ALA A 263 3.93 -27.24 -4.15
N GLU A 264 2.76 -27.85 -3.97
CA GLU A 264 2.09 -27.92 -2.68
C GLU A 264 2.74 -28.97 -1.75
N PRO A 265 2.70 -28.78 -0.41
CA PRO A 265 2.10 -27.63 0.28
C PRO A 265 3.01 -26.39 0.26
N GLN A 266 2.41 -25.22 0.02
CA GLN A 266 3.08 -23.93 0.20
C GLN A 266 2.93 -23.42 1.65
N PRO A 267 3.86 -22.58 2.15
CA PRO A 267 3.73 -21.99 3.48
C PRO A 267 2.50 -21.08 3.56
N GLU A 268 1.65 -21.30 4.57
CA GLU A 268 0.43 -20.51 4.77
C GLU A 268 0.73 -19.04 5.07
N LYS A 269 1.88 -18.77 5.72
CA LYS A 269 2.27 -17.41 6.09
C LYS A 269 3.78 -17.24 6.15
N LEU A 270 4.22 -16.14 5.57
CA LEU A 270 5.59 -15.63 5.54
C LEU A 270 5.59 -14.18 6.03
N SER A 271 6.74 -13.76 6.52
CA SER A 271 7.10 -12.34 6.62
C SER A 271 8.33 -12.09 5.76
N TRP A 272 8.48 -10.87 5.26
CA TRP A 272 9.66 -10.51 4.50
C TRP A 272 10.09 -9.07 4.73
N ARG A 273 11.40 -8.85 4.59
CA ARG A 273 12.05 -7.55 4.69
C ARG A 273 12.79 -7.23 3.40
N LEU A 274 12.68 -5.98 2.94
CA LEU A 274 13.37 -5.49 1.75
C LEU A 274 14.63 -4.75 2.19
N HIS A 275 15.82 -5.20 1.74
CA HIS A 275 17.08 -4.56 2.11
C HIS A 275 17.68 -3.82 0.92
N GLY A 276 18.20 -2.62 1.15
CA GLY A 276 18.77 -1.77 0.11
C GLY A 276 17.75 -1.29 -0.94
N HIS A 277 18.24 -0.61 -1.97
CA HIS A 277 17.44 -0.17 -3.10
C HIS A 277 18.11 -0.62 -4.40
N ILE A 278 17.39 -1.38 -5.23
CA ILE A 278 17.79 -1.60 -6.61
C ILE A 278 17.43 -0.32 -7.36
N ASP A 279 18.45 0.41 -7.82
CA ASP A 279 18.23 1.55 -8.70
C ASP A 279 17.62 1.05 -10.02
N PRO A 280 16.38 1.43 -10.37
CA PRO A 280 15.75 1.01 -11.62
C PRO A 280 16.44 1.57 -12.86
N ALA A 281 17.39 2.51 -12.72
CA ALA A 281 17.95 3.28 -13.83
C ALA A 281 18.96 2.53 -14.74
N LYS A 282 19.01 1.19 -14.73
CA LYS A 282 19.95 0.45 -15.58
C LYS A 282 19.25 -0.49 -16.56
N GLU A 283 19.19 -0.01 -17.80
CA GLU A 283 18.97 -0.69 -19.09
C GLU A 283 17.74 -1.60 -19.22
N GLU A 284 16.79 -1.17 -20.07
CA GLU A 284 15.71 -2.02 -20.57
C GLU A 284 16.30 -3.23 -21.33
N GLY A 285 16.02 -4.43 -20.84
CA GLY A 285 16.13 -5.67 -21.61
C GLY A 285 17.24 -6.65 -21.20
N GLN A 286 18.07 -6.33 -20.21
CA GLN A 286 18.99 -7.30 -19.60
C GLN A 286 18.78 -7.34 -18.09
N LEU A 287 18.86 -8.55 -17.52
CA LEU A 287 18.84 -8.64 -16.08
C LEU A 287 20.10 -8.01 -15.51
N THR A 288 19.95 -7.18 -14.50
CA THR A 288 21.12 -6.69 -13.76
C THR A 288 21.65 -7.80 -12.85
N VAL A 289 22.95 -7.76 -12.57
CA VAL A 289 23.60 -8.66 -11.58
C VAL A 289 22.82 -8.67 -10.24
N GLU A 290 22.19 -7.56 -9.88
CA GLU A 290 21.38 -7.43 -8.66
C GLU A 290 20.09 -8.27 -8.71
N GLN A 291 19.44 -8.38 -9.86
CA GLN A 291 18.20 -9.17 -10.00
C GLN A 291 18.51 -10.67 -9.90
N GLU A 292 19.58 -11.13 -10.55
CA GLU A 292 20.04 -12.52 -10.43
C GLU A 292 20.51 -12.86 -9.02
N ALA A 293 21.26 -11.95 -8.37
CA ALA A 293 21.65 -12.10 -6.97
C ALA A 293 20.42 -12.23 -6.05
N THR A 294 19.38 -11.43 -6.29
CA THR A 294 18.15 -11.46 -5.48
C THR A 294 17.46 -12.82 -5.55
N VAL A 295 17.22 -13.35 -6.76
CA VAL A 295 16.56 -14.66 -6.88
C VAL A 295 17.44 -15.81 -6.40
N ALA A 296 18.77 -15.69 -6.53
CA ALA A 296 19.71 -16.66 -5.96
C ALA A 296 19.68 -16.66 -4.43
N ASN A 297 19.55 -15.50 -3.79
CA ASN A 297 19.43 -15.40 -2.33
C ASN A 297 18.09 -15.92 -1.83
N LEU A 298 17.00 -15.70 -2.58
CA LEU A 298 15.71 -16.30 -2.28
C LEU A 298 15.74 -17.82 -2.44
N ALA A 299 16.41 -18.34 -3.48
CA ALA A 299 16.58 -19.77 -3.68
C ALA A 299 17.29 -20.44 -2.49
N LYS A 300 18.35 -19.82 -1.97
CA LYS A 300 19.05 -20.30 -0.76
C LYS A 300 18.16 -20.34 0.47
N GLN A 301 17.30 -19.32 0.64
CA GLN A 301 16.43 -19.22 1.81
C GLN A 301 15.21 -20.13 1.74
N THR A 302 14.77 -20.53 0.54
CA THR A 302 13.47 -21.19 0.36
C THR A 302 13.56 -22.58 -0.25
N GLY A 303 14.73 -22.99 -0.75
CA GLY A 303 14.91 -24.23 -1.51
C GLY A 303 14.25 -24.21 -2.90
N ILE A 304 13.54 -23.12 -3.25
CA ILE A 304 12.87 -22.93 -4.54
C ILE A 304 13.91 -22.61 -5.62
N GLN A 305 13.65 -23.05 -6.84
CA GLN A 305 14.46 -22.74 -8.02
C GLN A 305 13.79 -21.66 -8.86
N PHE A 306 14.59 -20.78 -9.45
CA PHE A 306 14.12 -19.71 -10.33
C PHE A 306 14.69 -19.92 -11.73
N GLU A 307 13.80 -20.07 -12.72
CA GLU A 307 14.18 -20.16 -14.12
C GLU A 307 13.73 -18.91 -14.87
N LYS A 308 14.64 -18.33 -15.65
CA LYS A 308 14.33 -17.21 -16.54
C LYS A 308 13.70 -17.71 -17.82
N THR A 309 12.51 -17.23 -18.16
CA THR A 309 11.81 -17.64 -19.39
C THR A 309 10.82 -16.57 -19.88
N ARG A 310 10.19 -16.80 -21.04
CA ARG A 310 9.10 -15.95 -21.54
C ARG A 310 7.76 -16.60 -21.22
N ARG A 311 6.86 -15.86 -20.56
CA ARG A 311 5.49 -16.29 -20.27
C ARG A 311 4.50 -15.18 -20.62
N ARG A 312 3.27 -15.59 -20.93
CA ARG A 312 2.14 -14.67 -20.90
C ARG A 312 1.77 -14.44 -19.44
N VAL A 313 1.81 -13.19 -19.01
CA VAL A 313 1.42 -12.79 -17.66
C VAL A 313 0.37 -11.69 -17.72
N ARG A 314 -0.60 -11.78 -16.81
CA ARG A 314 -1.64 -10.79 -16.65
C ARG A 314 -0.98 -9.45 -16.31
N THR A 315 -1.19 -8.46 -17.17
CA THR A 315 -0.51 -7.16 -17.10
C THR A 315 -1.55 -6.06 -17.22
N LEU A 316 -1.44 -5.04 -16.37
CA LEU A 316 -2.23 -3.82 -16.50
C LEU A 316 -1.54 -2.88 -17.49
N VAL A 317 -2.15 -2.64 -18.64
CA VAL A 317 -1.60 -1.78 -19.69
C VAL A 317 -2.32 -0.43 -19.67
N LEU A 318 -1.56 0.67 -19.69
CA LEU A 318 -2.10 2.00 -19.90
C LEU A 318 -1.62 2.55 -21.25
N GLU A 319 -2.58 2.82 -22.13
CA GLU A 319 -2.35 3.38 -23.46
C GLU A 319 -2.86 4.82 -23.49
N LYS A 320 -2.07 5.74 -24.06
CA LYS A 320 -2.51 7.12 -24.28
C LYS A 320 -3.55 7.16 -25.40
N GLN A 321 -4.62 7.90 -25.21
CA GLN A 321 -5.66 8.14 -26.23
C GLN A 321 -5.43 9.43 -27.01
#